data_AF-A0A931HMH5-F1
#
_entry.id   AF-A0A931HMH5-F1
#
_cell.length_a   1.000
_cell.length_b   1.000
_cell.length_c   1.000
_cell.angle_alpha   90.00
_cell.angle_beta   90.00
_cell.angle_gamma   90.00
#
_symmetry.space_group_name_H-M   'P 1'
#
loop_
_entity.id
_entity.type
_entity.pdbx_description
1 polymer ?
#
loop_
_entity_poly.entity_id
_entity_poly.type
_entity_poly.pdbx_seq_one_letter_code
_entity_poly.pdbx_strand_id
1 'polypeptide(L)'
;MSAPLPRIPVPSATDLPPSVTLEQVLADLADDGVSAPSDRVDDLVEQVERAHDHGIELRVIVVDRDPRIDSQLRDLATEVGSEQGGTVLVLSPGWVGAYSDSLDRVTLEAAQDRTYTGDPVVSTRNFVDSITEPGPDWTAWTVVLIVLVAAAAGATAAAKAVRRRKDEAAFVEPDAR
;
A
#
# COMPACT_ATOMS: atom_id res chain seq x y z
N MET A 1 -18.30 -24.73 -48.17
CA MET A 1 -17.85 -25.46 -46.96
C MET A 1 -17.31 -24.42 -45.99
N SER A 2 -18.11 -23.97 -45.02
CA SER A 2 -17.64 -23.00 -44.01
C SER A 2 -16.80 -23.75 -42.97
N ALA A 3 -15.55 -23.32 -42.80
CA ALA A 3 -14.72 -23.79 -41.69
C ALA A 3 -15.29 -23.25 -40.36
N PRO A 4 -15.34 -24.05 -39.29
CA PRO A 4 -15.72 -23.58 -37.97
C PRO A 4 -14.66 -22.59 -37.46
N LEU A 5 -15.11 -21.43 -36.95
CA LEU A 5 -14.23 -20.43 -36.36
C LEU A 5 -13.56 -20.99 -35.09
N PRO A 6 -12.28 -20.67 -34.84
CA PRO A 6 -11.58 -21.07 -33.63
C PRO A 6 -12.28 -20.49 -32.40
N ARG A 7 -12.55 -21.33 -31.41
CA ARG A 7 -13.03 -20.88 -30.09
C ARG A 7 -11.90 -20.12 -29.43
N ILE A 8 -12.05 -18.80 -29.32
CA ILE A 8 -11.19 -17.97 -28.48
C ILE A 8 -11.45 -18.40 -27.04
N PRO A 9 -10.44 -18.86 -26.28
CA PRO A 9 -10.62 -19.10 -24.86
C PRO A 9 -11.06 -17.79 -24.20
N VAL A 10 -12.27 -17.78 -23.64
CA VAL A 10 -12.72 -16.68 -22.79
C VAL A 10 -11.85 -16.65 -21.53
N PRO A 11 -11.58 -15.47 -20.96
CA PRO A 11 -10.92 -15.39 -19.66
C PRO A 11 -11.67 -16.29 -18.68
N SER A 12 -10.94 -17.15 -17.97
CA SER A 12 -11.52 -17.93 -16.89
C SER A 12 -12.12 -16.95 -15.87
N ALA A 13 -13.31 -17.28 -15.35
CA ALA A 13 -13.81 -16.65 -14.14
C ALA A 13 -12.71 -16.66 -13.08
N THR A 14 -12.55 -15.57 -12.35
CA THR A 14 -11.61 -15.45 -11.24
C THR A 14 -11.72 -16.69 -10.34
N ASP A 15 -10.60 -17.35 -10.04
CA ASP A 15 -10.58 -18.47 -9.08
C ASP A 15 -10.77 -17.87 -7.68
N LEU A 16 -12.02 -17.59 -7.30
CA LEU A 16 -12.36 -17.05 -5.99
C LEU A 16 -12.12 -18.09 -4.89
N PRO A 17 -11.91 -17.67 -3.63
CA PRO A 17 -11.83 -18.58 -2.51
C PRO A 17 -13.07 -19.49 -2.44
N PRO A 18 -12.92 -20.79 -2.14
CA PRO A 18 -14.00 -21.79 -2.32
C PRO A 18 -15.22 -21.60 -1.39
N SER A 19 -15.14 -20.71 -0.40
CA SER A 19 -16.21 -20.43 0.56
C SER A 19 -17.02 -19.17 0.24
N VAL A 20 -16.68 -18.43 -0.83
CA VAL A 20 -17.25 -17.09 -1.08
C VAL A 20 -17.64 -16.96 -2.55
N THR A 21 -18.85 -16.48 -2.83
CA THR A 21 -19.24 -16.01 -4.17
C THR A 21 -19.29 -14.49 -4.22
N LEU A 22 -19.01 -13.93 -5.40
CA LEU A 22 -19.02 -12.48 -5.59
C LEU A 22 -20.39 -11.88 -5.28
N GLU A 23 -21.48 -12.54 -5.70
CA GLU A 23 -22.84 -12.04 -5.51
C GLU A 23 -23.23 -11.95 -4.03
N GLN A 24 -22.77 -12.89 -3.20
CA GLN A 24 -23.00 -12.87 -1.76
C GLN A 24 -22.25 -11.70 -1.12
N VAL A 25 -20.96 -11.54 -1.46
CA VAL A 25 -20.15 -10.43 -0.98
C VAL A 25 -20.76 -9.08 -1.35
N LEU A 26 -21.14 -8.90 -2.61
CA LEU A 26 -21.74 -7.64 -3.06
C LEU A 26 -23.07 -7.34 -2.35
N ALA A 27 -23.85 -8.36 -2.01
CA ALA A 27 -25.10 -8.20 -1.27
C ALA A 27 -24.85 -7.77 0.17
N ASP A 28 -23.92 -8.42 0.88
CA ASP A 28 -23.57 -8.05 2.26
C ASP A 28 -22.99 -6.62 2.32
N LEU A 29 -22.08 -6.28 1.40
CA LEU A 29 -21.45 -4.96 1.34
C LEU A 29 -22.44 -3.81 1.10
N ALA A 30 -23.62 -4.08 0.54
CA ALA A 30 -24.60 -3.05 0.23
C ALA A 30 -25.26 -2.43 1.47
N ASP A 31 -25.21 -3.13 2.61
CA ASP A 31 -25.86 -2.69 3.85
C ASP A 31 -24.96 -1.71 4.62
N ASP A 32 -23.71 -2.11 4.91
CA ASP A 32 -22.80 -1.38 5.80
C ASP A 32 -21.33 -1.37 5.32
N GLY A 33 -21.07 -1.83 4.10
CA GLY A 33 -19.72 -1.93 3.55
C GLY A 33 -18.89 -3.08 4.13
N VAL A 34 -19.49 -4.01 4.87
CA VAL A 34 -18.81 -5.17 5.48
C VAL A 34 -19.46 -6.49 5.04
N SER A 35 -18.63 -7.43 4.60
CA SER A 35 -19.01 -8.85 4.44
C SER A 35 -18.13 -9.67 5.38
N ALA A 36 -18.66 -10.09 6.53
CA ALA A 36 -17.89 -10.75 7.57
C ALA A 36 -18.78 -11.62 8.50
N PRO A 37 -18.18 -12.51 9.31
CA PRO A 37 -18.89 -13.17 10.41
C PRO A 37 -19.60 -12.17 11.32
N SER A 38 -20.85 -12.48 11.70
CA SER A 38 -21.74 -11.53 12.38
C SER A 38 -21.25 -11.05 13.75
N ASP A 39 -20.34 -11.78 14.40
CA ASP A 39 -19.72 -11.38 15.67
C ASP A 39 -18.66 -10.28 15.51
N ARG A 40 -18.27 -9.93 14.28
CA ARG A 40 -17.25 -8.94 13.96
C ARG A 40 -17.76 -7.74 13.18
N VAL A 41 -18.99 -7.79 12.66
CA VAL A 41 -19.54 -6.76 11.76
C VAL A 41 -19.50 -5.38 12.42
N ASP A 42 -20.05 -5.22 13.63
CA ASP A 42 -20.14 -3.92 14.30
C ASP A 42 -18.76 -3.23 14.44
N ASP A 43 -17.73 -3.98 14.86
CA ASP A 43 -16.35 -3.45 15.01
C ASP A 43 -15.72 -3.06 13.65
N LEU A 44 -16.06 -3.78 12.57
CA LEU A 44 -15.56 -3.49 11.23
C LEU A 44 -16.28 -2.31 10.60
N VAL A 45 -17.58 -2.17 10.83
CA VAL A 45 -18.39 -1.03 10.40
C VAL A 45 -17.84 0.26 11.02
N GLU A 46 -17.45 0.24 12.30
CA GLU A 46 -16.79 1.40 12.93
C GLU A 46 -15.53 1.85 12.16
N GLN A 47 -14.73 0.90 11.67
CA GLN A 47 -13.52 1.23 10.90
C GLN A 47 -13.85 1.72 9.48
N VAL A 48 -14.88 1.16 8.84
CA VAL A 48 -15.40 1.64 7.55
C VAL A 48 -15.90 3.09 7.68
N GLU A 49 -16.69 3.39 8.70
CA GLU A 49 -17.16 4.75 8.99
C GLU A 49 -15.99 5.72 9.25
N ARG A 50 -14.98 5.28 10.02
CA ARG A 50 -13.79 6.10 10.26
C ARG A 50 -13.02 6.42 8.98
N ALA A 51 -12.93 5.48 8.04
CA ALA A 51 -12.31 5.72 6.74
C ALA A 51 -13.17 6.69 5.90
N HIS A 52 -14.49 6.52 5.91
CA HIS A 52 -15.44 7.39 5.22
C HIS A 52 -15.38 8.83 5.74
N ASP A 53 -15.21 9.04 7.06
CA ASP A 53 -15.00 10.37 7.66
C ASP A 53 -13.74 11.07 7.15
N HIS A 54 -12.77 10.31 6.63
CA HIS A 54 -11.56 10.82 5.98
C HIS A 54 -11.68 10.89 4.44
N GLY A 55 -12.89 10.69 3.90
CA GLY A 55 -13.17 10.73 2.46
C GLY A 55 -12.73 9.47 1.71
N ILE A 56 -12.50 8.36 2.41
CA ILE A 56 -12.11 7.08 1.82
C ILE A 56 -13.30 6.14 1.88
N GLU A 57 -13.85 5.80 0.73
CA GLU A 57 -14.90 4.80 0.62
C GLU A 57 -14.28 3.39 0.80
N LEU A 58 -14.31 2.87 2.02
CA LEU A 58 -13.74 1.57 2.38
C LEU A 58 -14.80 0.47 2.42
N ARG A 59 -14.49 -0.68 1.83
CA ARG A 59 -15.24 -1.93 1.95
C ARG A 59 -14.36 -3.01 2.55
N VAL A 60 -14.89 -3.79 3.48
CA VAL A 60 -14.14 -4.85 4.16
C VAL A 60 -14.80 -6.20 3.95
N ILE A 61 -14.02 -7.17 3.50
CA ILE A 61 -14.46 -8.54 3.27
C ILE A 61 -13.60 -9.47 4.11
N VAL A 62 -14.21 -10.32 4.93
CA VAL A 62 -13.53 -11.30 5.76
C VAL A 62 -13.90 -12.70 5.29
N VAL A 63 -12.89 -13.48 4.95
CA VAL A 63 -13.02 -14.87 4.52
C VAL A 63 -12.52 -15.79 5.63
N ASP A 64 -13.34 -16.77 6.00
CA ASP A 64 -13.06 -17.67 7.15
C ASP A 64 -11.82 -18.57 6.99
N ARG A 65 -11.32 -18.72 5.76
CA ARG A 65 -10.21 -19.63 5.44
C ARG A 65 -9.25 -18.97 4.48
N ASP A 66 -7.99 -19.33 4.65
CA ASP A 66 -6.94 -18.90 3.73
C ASP A 66 -7.21 -19.39 2.31
N PRO A 67 -6.90 -18.56 1.31
CA PRO A 67 -6.99 -18.96 -0.08
C PRO A 67 -6.03 -20.12 -0.38
N ARG A 68 -6.29 -20.84 -1.46
CA ARG A 68 -5.36 -21.84 -1.98
C ARG A 68 -4.15 -21.20 -2.65
N ILE A 69 -4.34 -20.00 -3.20
CA ILE A 69 -3.32 -19.22 -3.90
C ILE A 69 -3.38 -17.78 -3.40
N ASP A 70 -2.22 -17.21 -3.09
CA ASP A 70 -2.07 -15.88 -2.50
C ASP A 70 -2.79 -14.78 -3.30
N SER A 71 -2.89 -14.93 -4.63
CA SER A 71 -3.53 -13.94 -5.51
C SER A 71 -5.05 -13.90 -5.38
N GLN A 72 -5.72 -14.94 -4.87
CA GLN A 72 -7.19 -15.02 -4.89
C GLN A 72 -7.86 -13.87 -4.12
N LEU A 73 -7.29 -13.43 -2.98
CA LEU A 73 -7.86 -12.31 -2.23
C LEU A 73 -7.66 -10.98 -2.95
N ARG A 74 -6.52 -10.79 -3.63
CA ARG A 74 -6.27 -9.60 -4.45
C ARG A 74 -7.20 -9.57 -5.66
N ASP A 75 -7.45 -10.72 -6.26
CA ASP A 75 -8.34 -10.82 -7.42
C ASP A 75 -9.79 -10.55 -7.00
N LEU A 76 -10.24 -11.07 -5.85
CA LEU A 76 -11.54 -10.72 -5.25
C LEU A 76 -11.65 -9.21 -4.93
N ALA A 77 -10.62 -8.62 -4.31
CA ALA A 77 -10.59 -7.18 -4.03
C ALA A 77 -10.71 -6.36 -5.32
N THR A 78 -10.00 -6.77 -6.38
CA THR A 78 -10.02 -6.12 -7.69
C THR A 78 -11.38 -6.23 -8.35
N GLU A 79 -12.02 -7.40 -8.27
CA GLU A 79 -13.32 -7.64 -8.89
C GLU A 79 -14.43 -6.85 -8.20
N VAL A 80 -14.47 -6.86 -6.86
CA VAL A 80 -15.40 -6.02 -6.08
C VAL A 80 -15.14 -4.53 -6.33
N GLY A 81 -13.88 -4.12 -6.34
CA GLY A 81 -13.50 -2.73 -6.62
C GLY A 81 -13.82 -2.28 -8.05
N SER A 82 -13.78 -3.20 -9.02
CA SER A 82 -14.18 -2.89 -10.40
C SER A 82 -15.70 -2.70 -10.55
N GLU A 83 -16.50 -3.36 -9.71
CA GLU A 83 -17.96 -3.27 -9.71
C GLU A 83 -18.48 -2.08 -8.88
N GLN A 84 -17.91 -1.83 -7.69
CA GLN A 84 -18.40 -0.82 -6.75
C GLN A 84 -17.51 0.43 -6.62
N GLY A 85 -16.27 0.40 -7.10
CA GLY A 85 -15.28 1.47 -6.88
C GLY A 85 -14.79 1.56 -5.43
N GLY A 86 -13.98 2.58 -5.16
CA GLY A 86 -13.41 2.88 -3.85
C GLY A 86 -12.25 1.98 -3.46
N THR A 87 -12.08 1.79 -2.15
CA THR A 87 -11.03 0.97 -1.54
C THR A 87 -11.63 -0.31 -0.98
N VAL A 88 -11.07 -1.46 -1.34
CA VAL A 88 -11.53 -2.77 -0.89
C VAL A 88 -10.39 -3.47 -0.15
N LEU A 89 -10.67 -3.92 1.07
CA LEU A 89 -9.78 -4.73 1.89
C LEU A 89 -10.38 -6.13 2.08
N VAL A 90 -9.66 -7.16 1.65
CA VAL A 90 -10.06 -8.57 1.80
C VAL A 90 -9.09 -9.26 2.75
N LEU A 91 -9.62 -9.86 3.81
CA LEU A 91 -8.87 -10.46 4.90
C LEU A 91 -9.17 -11.96 5.02
N SER A 92 -8.15 -12.77 5.20
CA SER A 92 -8.24 -14.12 5.76
C SER A 92 -7.29 -14.25 6.95
N PRO A 93 -7.29 -15.37 7.70
CA PRO A 93 -6.40 -15.53 8.87
C PRO A 93 -4.91 -15.30 8.59
N GLY A 94 -4.42 -15.70 7.41
CA GLY A 94 -3.01 -15.60 7.02
C GLY A 94 -2.73 -14.74 5.80
N TRP A 95 -3.73 -14.28 5.06
CA TRP A 95 -3.56 -13.56 3.81
C TRP A 95 -4.42 -12.30 3.73
N VAL A 96 -3.95 -11.35 2.93
CA VAL A 96 -4.64 -10.10 2.67
C VAL A 96 -4.55 -9.76 1.19
N GLY A 97 -5.64 -9.23 0.64
CA GLY A 97 -5.67 -8.58 -0.66
C GLY A 97 -6.31 -7.21 -0.52
N ALA A 98 -5.81 -6.23 -1.27
CA ALA A 98 -6.39 -4.90 -1.30
C ALA A 98 -6.48 -4.36 -2.73
N TYR A 99 -7.46 -3.48 -2.94
CA TYR A 99 -7.66 -2.71 -4.15
C TYR A 99 -8.03 -1.27 -3.77
N SER A 100 -7.62 -0.29 -4.56
CA SER A 100 -8.11 1.08 -4.45
C SER A 100 -8.03 1.77 -5.80
N ASP A 101 -9.05 2.56 -6.14
CA ASP A 101 -9.07 3.46 -7.29
C ASP A 101 -8.62 4.90 -6.96
N SER A 102 -8.41 5.20 -5.67
CA SER A 102 -8.21 6.55 -5.14
C SER A 102 -6.90 6.69 -4.35
N LEU A 103 -6.45 5.62 -3.68
CA LEU A 103 -5.14 5.60 -3.02
C LEU A 103 -4.03 5.33 -4.04
N ASP A 104 -2.91 6.03 -3.90
CA ASP A 104 -1.73 5.67 -4.67
C ASP A 104 -1.22 4.29 -4.24
N ARG A 105 -0.57 3.61 -5.19
CA ARG A 105 -0.10 2.24 -5.01
C ARG A 105 0.82 2.07 -3.80
N VAL A 106 1.68 3.05 -3.52
CA VAL A 106 2.66 2.94 -2.42
C VAL A 106 1.94 3.04 -1.08
N THR A 107 1.00 3.97 -0.95
CA THR A 107 0.15 4.09 0.25
C THR A 107 -0.67 2.82 0.47
N LEU A 108 -1.29 2.27 -0.58
CA LEU A 108 -2.09 1.04 -0.48
C LEU A 108 -1.23 -0.17 -0.05
N GLU A 109 -0.06 -0.37 -0.68
CA GLU A 109 0.86 -1.47 -0.34
C GLU A 109 1.41 -1.30 1.10
N ALA A 110 1.80 -0.08 1.49
CA ALA A 110 2.29 0.18 2.84
C ALA A 110 1.22 0.00 3.93
N ALA A 111 -0.04 0.30 3.62
CA ALA A 111 -1.15 0.03 4.52
C ALA A 111 -1.42 -1.48 4.63
N GLN A 112 -1.42 -2.19 3.50
CA GLN A 112 -1.58 -3.65 3.46
C GLN A 112 -0.51 -4.36 4.31
N ASP A 113 0.74 -3.91 4.30
CA ASP A 113 1.82 -4.53 5.09
C ASP A 113 1.54 -4.57 6.62
N ARG A 114 0.65 -3.72 7.14
CA ARG A 114 0.28 -3.68 8.56
C ARG A 114 -0.92 -4.56 8.93
N THR A 115 -1.48 -5.29 7.97
CA THR A 115 -2.75 -6.02 8.13
C THR A 115 -2.57 -7.52 8.39
N TYR A 116 -1.35 -8.05 8.39
CA TYR A 116 -1.08 -9.47 8.66
C TYR A 116 -1.06 -9.78 10.16
N THR A 117 -2.23 -9.66 10.81
CA THR A 117 -2.37 -9.84 12.28
C THR A 117 -3.14 -11.10 12.67
N GLY A 118 -3.93 -11.66 11.76
CA GLY A 118 -4.82 -12.79 12.00
C GLY A 118 -6.15 -12.45 12.66
N ASP A 119 -6.34 -11.21 13.14
CA ASP A 119 -7.63 -10.70 13.61
C ASP A 119 -8.14 -9.61 12.63
N PRO A 120 -9.33 -9.78 12.02
CA PRO A 120 -9.80 -8.88 10.98
C PRO A 120 -10.08 -7.46 11.46
N VAL A 121 -10.44 -7.28 12.74
CA VAL A 121 -10.71 -5.96 13.32
C VAL A 121 -9.40 -5.21 13.52
N VAL A 122 -8.40 -5.87 14.11
CA VAL A 122 -7.06 -5.28 14.28
C VAL A 122 -6.42 -4.96 12.93
N SER A 123 -6.54 -5.88 11.97
CA SER A 123 -6.04 -5.69 10.61
C SER A 123 -6.68 -4.48 9.91
N THR A 124 -8.00 -4.36 9.96
CA THR A 124 -8.73 -3.23 9.37
C THR A 124 -8.35 -1.92 10.06
N ARG A 125 -8.28 -1.90 11.40
CA ARG A 125 -7.85 -0.72 12.14
C ARG A 125 -6.45 -0.25 11.73
N ASN A 126 -5.48 -1.17 11.64
CA ASN A 126 -4.12 -0.85 11.21
C ASN A 126 -4.07 -0.33 9.77
N PHE A 127 -4.93 -0.87 8.89
CA PHE A 127 -5.08 -0.39 7.53
C PHE A 127 -5.59 1.05 7.51
N VAL A 128 -6.69 1.31 8.21
CA VAL A 128 -7.30 2.66 8.31
C VAL A 128 -6.31 3.65 8.93
N ASP A 129 -5.64 3.29 10.02
CA ASP A 129 -4.60 4.12 10.63
C ASP A 129 -3.51 4.49 9.59
N SER A 130 -3.11 3.54 8.75
CA SER A 130 -2.05 3.76 7.76
C SER A 130 -2.46 4.68 6.61
N ILE A 131 -3.75 4.75 6.26
CA ILE A 131 -4.25 5.57 5.15
C ILE A 131 -4.80 6.93 5.61
N THR A 132 -5.27 7.04 6.86
CA THR A 132 -5.75 8.31 7.42
C THR A 132 -4.64 9.11 8.12
N GLU A 133 -3.64 8.42 8.67
CA GLU A 133 -2.46 9.02 9.30
C GLU A 133 -1.18 8.52 8.61
N PRO A 134 -0.93 8.91 7.33
CA PRO A 134 0.25 8.48 6.62
C PRO A 134 1.52 8.89 7.38
N GLY A 135 2.48 7.96 7.43
CA GLY A 135 3.73 8.13 8.16
C GLY A 135 4.60 9.29 7.65
N PRO A 136 5.78 9.51 8.25
CA PRO A 136 6.66 10.63 7.90
C PRO A 136 6.98 10.67 6.38
N ASP A 137 7.03 11.87 5.81
CA ASP A 137 7.44 12.08 4.42
C ASP A 137 8.93 11.72 4.25
N TRP A 138 9.18 10.43 3.96
CA TRP A 138 10.53 9.89 3.78
C TRP A 138 11.27 10.56 2.63
N THR A 139 10.55 11.05 1.61
CA THR A 139 11.17 11.80 0.52
C THR A 139 11.71 13.12 1.03
N ALA A 140 10.93 13.89 1.78
CA ALA A 140 11.39 15.13 2.41
C ALA A 140 12.60 14.87 3.33
N TRP A 141 12.53 13.85 4.19
CA TRP A 141 13.65 13.46 5.06
C TRP A 141 14.90 13.05 4.27
N THR A 142 14.74 12.30 3.20
CA THR A 142 15.84 11.88 2.33
C THR A 142 16.47 13.08 1.62
N VAL A 143 15.65 14.02 1.12
CA VAL A 143 16.15 15.27 0.52
C VAL A 143 16.95 16.08 1.54
N VAL A 144 16.43 16.25 2.76
CA VAL A 144 17.16 16.92 3.85
C VAL A 144 18.50 16.23 4.12
N LEU A 145 18.52 14.90 4.19
CA LEU A 145 19.74 14.13 4.41
C LEU A 145 20.76 14.34 3.28
N ILE A 146 20.32 14.30 2.01
CA ILE A 146 21.18 14.54 0.85
C ILE A 146 21.79 15.94 0.90
N VAL A 147 21.00 16.97 1.19
CA VAL A 147 21.46 18.36 1.30
C VAL A 147 22.51 18.49 2.41
N LEU A 148 22.28 17.85 3.56
CA LEU A 148 23.22 17.86 4.68
C LEU A 148 24.56 17.22 4.31
N VAL A 149 24.52 16.06 3.65
CA VAL A 149 25.73 15.36 3.19
C VAL A 149 26.48 16.19 2.14
N ALA A 150 25.77 16.79 1.18
CA ALA A 150 26.37 17.65 0.16
C ALA A 150 27.04 18.88 0.78
N ALA A 151 26.41 19.51 1.77
CA ALA A 151 26.98 20.64 2.50
C ALA A 151 28.27 20.24 3.25
N ALA A 152 28.27 19.10 3.94
CA ALA A 152 29.44 18.58 4.64
C ALA A 152 30.60 18.26 3.68
N ALA A 153 30.29 17.64 2.53
CA ALA A 153 31.26 17.39 1.48
C ALA A 153 31.84 18.68 0.90
N GLY A 154 30.99 19.66 0.60
CA GLY A 154 31.39 20.99 0.11
C GLY A 154 32.29 21.74 1.11
N ALA A 155 31.93 21.74 2.39
CA ALA A 155 32.75 22.31 3.45
C ALA A 155 34.12 21.63 3.56
N THR A 156 34.16 20.30 3.46
CA THR A 156 35.40 19.53 3.47
C THR A 156 36.28 19.85 2.27
N ALA A 157 35.70 19.95 1.07
CA ALA A 157 36.40 20.30 -0.15
C ALA A 157 36.97 21.72 -0.09
N ALA A 158 36.18 22.69 0.38
CA ALA A 158 36.62 24.08 0.57
C ALA A 158 37.77 24.17 1.59
N ALA A 159 37.67 23.48 2.73
CA ALA A 159 38.73 23.43 3.73
C ALA A 159 40.04 22.84 3.17
N LYS A 160 39.96 21.76 2.38
CA LYS A 160 41.14 21.18 1.70
C LYS A 160 41.74 22.13 0.67
N ALA A 161 40.92 22.82 -0.12
CA ALA A 161 41.39 23.79 -1.11
C ALA A 161 42.11 24.97 -0.45
N VAL A 162 41.58 25.50 0.66
CA VAL A 162 42.23 26.57 1.44
C VAL A 162 43.57 26.10 2.01
N ARG A 163 43.68 24.87 2.53
CA ARG A 163 44.94 24.31 3.03
C ARG A 163 45.98 24.19 1.93
N ARG A 164 45.65 23.60 0.78
CA ARG A 164 46.59 23.43 -0.34
C ARG A 164 47.15 24.76 -0.84
N ARG A 165 46.34 25.81 -0.92
CA ARG A 165 46.80 27.16 -1.32
C ARG A 165 47.81 27.76 -0.32
N LYS A 166 47.64 27.48 0.98
CA LYS A 166 48.60 27.92 2.00
C LYS A 166 49.93 27.18 1.88
N ASP A 167 49.88 25.88 1.61
CA ASP A 167 51.08 25.05 1.46
C ASP A 167 51.88 25.46 0.19
N GLU A 168 51.19 25.75 -0.93
CA GLU A 168 51.82 26.26 -2.15
C GLU A 168 52.45 27.66 -1.96
N ALA A 169 51.79 28.57 -1.24
CA ALA A 169 52.36 29.89 -0.93
C ALA A 169 53.60 29.80 -0.02
N ALA A 170 53.58 28.93 0.99
CA ALA A 170 54.72 28.70 1.88
C ALA A 170 55.92 28.07 1.16
N PHE A 171 55.69 27.33 0.07
CA PHE A 171 56.74 26.72 -0.76
C PHE A 171 57.38 27.69 -1.76
N VAL A 172 56.71 28.79 -2.12
CA VAL A 172 57.23 29.83 -3.05
C VAL A 172 58.09 30.87 -2.32
N GLU A 173 57.88 31.08 -1.02
CA GLU A 173 58.62 32.05 -0.19
C GLU A 173 60.02 31.63 0.38
N PRO A 174 60.59 30.42 0.19
CA PRO A 174 61.89 30.06 0.77
C PRO A 174 63.14 30.45 -0.07
N ASP A 175 63.02 30.85 -1.35
CA ASP A 175 64.18 31.10 -2.24
C ASP A 175 64.48 32.60 -2.49
N ALA A 176 63.90 33.49 -1.68
CA ALA A 176 64.04 34.95 -1.82
C ALA A 176 65.07 35.59 -0.86
N ARG A 177 66.11 34.86 -0.44
CA ARG A 177 67.18 35.39 0.43
C ARG A 177 68.58 35.18 -0.13
#